data_AF-A0A6P0S7L7-F1
#
_entry.id   AF-A0A6P0S7L7-F1
#
_cell.length_a   1.000
_cell.length_b   1.000
_cell.length_c   1.000
_cell.angle_alpha   90.00
_cell.angle_beta   90.00
_cell.angle_gamma   90.00
#
_symmetry.space_group_name_H-M   'P 1'
#
loop_
_entity.id
_entity.type
_entity.pdbx_description
1 polymer ?
#
loop_
_entity_poly.entity_id
_entity_poly.type
_entity_poly.pdbx_seq_one_letter_code
_entity_poly.pdbx_strand_id
1 'polypeptide(L)'
;MGKQDLELHRRGYELIHVPAGKDSADVKMATVGSSIFVHYPTAREVFVCSSDKVLTHLCNTLQTHGLTVYSVCKQGSKMRVFNNQNGDYQIHSLIPQAEIPSLEEFIAQIQDLITKEQKNHQNHWIKLSKLSQLYKNKYNLTITQVVTSHFPGKRARDVFLEYPTKFVTHQPLEQSEIYITLFTQLPAESATDASSPPTEVTVQDTASSQINSRTDLEQSIVKIVQSLTAQSPGSYIDISRVGGEFKRQYGQTINETIAWLQLKVKYVTILQSCSALQVKQKGKVHTVALNNG
;
A
#
# COMPACT_ATOMS: atom_id res chain seq x y z
N MET A 1 25.99 -2.46 43.96
CA MET A 1 25.86 -2.44 42.49
C MET A 1 24.58 -3.15 42.10
N GLY A 2 23.68 -2.44 41.42
CA GLY A 2 22.44 -3.02 40.90
C GLY A 2 22.69 -3.92 39.68
N LYS A 3 21.67 -4.68 39.26
CA LYS A 3 21.75 -5.53 38.05
C LYS A 3 22.10 -4.72 36.79
N GLN A 4 21.65 -3.47 36.72
CA GLN A 4 21.90 -2.55 35.60
C GLN A 4 23.34 -2.02 35.59
N ASP A 5 23.94 -1.76 36.75
CA ASP A 5 25.35 -1.36 36.86
C ASP A 5 26.27 -2.45 36.29
N LEU A 6 25.96 -3.70 36.61
CA LEU A 6 26.73 -4.86 36.15
C LEU A 6 26.60 -5.04 34.62
N GLU A 7 25.42 -4.83 34.06
CA GLU A 7 25.19 -4.88 32.61
C GLU A 7 25.99 -3.80 31.87
N LEU A 8 25.90 -2.55 32.34
CA LEU A 8 26.60 -1.42 31.74
C LEU A 8 28.12 -1.59 31.86
N HIS A 9 28.62 -2.05 33.01
CA HIS A 9 30.04 -2.34 33.17
C HIS A 9 30.52 -3.44 32.21
N ARG A 10 29.73 -4.51 32.00
CA ARG A 10 30.06 -5.57 31.02
C ARG A 10 30.10 -5.06 29.58
N ARG A 11 29.36 -4.00 29.27
CA ARG A 11 29.38 -3.31 27.96
C ARG A 11 30.51 -2.28 27.83
N GLY A 12 31.37 -2.16 28.85
CA GLY A 12 32.52 -1.25 28.87
C GLY A 12 32.19 0.18 29.34
N TYR A 13 31.00 0.41 29.92
CA TYR A 13 30.67 1.71 30.50
C TYR A 13 31.25 1.85 31.91
N GLU A 14 31.84 3.00 32.19
CA GLU A 14 32.26 3.39 33.53
C GLU A 14 31.13 4.18 34.21
N LEU A 15 30.64 3.67 35.34
CA LEU A 15 29.58 4.31 36.09
C LEU A 15 30.16 5.22 37.17
N ILE A 16 29.79 6.50 37.13
CA ILE A 16 30.16 7.47 38.14
C ILE A 16 28.97 7.63 39.08
N HIS A 17 29.09 7.13 40.30
CA HIS A 17 28.08 7.34 41.33
C HIS A 17 28.14 8.78 41.85
N VAL A 18 26.97 9.41 41.92
CA VAL A 18 26.79 10.77 42.38
C VAL A 18 26.02 10.76 43.71
N PRO A 19 26.48 11.45 44.75
CA PRO A 19 25.73 11.57 45.99
C PRO A 19 24.41 12.32 45.77
N ALA A 20 23.40 12.00 46.57
CA ALA A 20 22.12 12.68 46.52
C ALA A 20 22.29 14.18 46.84
N GLY A 21 21.69 15.04 46.00
CA GLY A 21 21.72 16.48 46.18
C GLY A 21 21.24 17.19 44.92
N LYS A 22 20.81 18.45 45.08
CA LYS A 22 20.40 19.29 43.96
C LYS A 22 21.61 19.56 43.06
N ASP A 23 21.47 19.34 41.76
CA ASP A 23 22.48 19.55 40.72
C ASP A 23 23.80 18.77 40.93
N SER A 24 23.86 17.84 41.89
CA SER A 24 25.06 17.05 42.20
C SER A 24 25.58 16.29 40.99
N ALA A 25 24.67 15.82 40.12
CA ALA A 25 25.02 15.09 38.91
C ALA A 25 25.70 15.99 37.89
N ASP A 26 25.17 17.20 37.70
CA ASP A 26 25.73 18.19 36.78
C ASP A 26 27.10 18.68 37.26
N VAL A 27 27.24 18.93 38.57
CA VAL A 27 28.53 19.31 39.17
C VAL A 27 29.55 18.19 39.04
N LYS A 28 29.16 16.92 39.27
CA LYS A 28 30.05 15.78 39.09
C LYS A 28 30.45 15.60 37.63
N MET A 29 29.50 15.76 36.70
CA MET A 29 29.76 15.73 35.25
C MET A 29 30.72 16.84 34.83
N ALA A 30 30.52 18.06 35.30
CA ALA A 30 31.43 19.19 35.02
C ALA A 30 32.83 18.91 35.57
N THR A 31 32.93 18.41 36.80
CA THR A 31 34.22 18.15 37.45
C THR A 31 34.99 17.05 36.73
N VAL A 32 34.40 15.86 36.58
CA VAL A 32 35.05 14.71 35.92
C VAL A 32 35.23 14.95 34.43
N GLY A 33 34.23 15.55 33.77
CA GLY A 33 34.33 15.89 32.36
C GLY A 33 35.48 16.86 32.10
N SER A 34 35.70 17.85 32.97
CA SER A 34 36.81 18.80 32.80
C SER A 34 38.19 18.17 32.90
N SER A 35 38.33 16.98 33.51
CA SER A 35 39.60 16.26 33.62
C SER A 35 39.72 15.08 32.65
N ILE A 36 38.82 14.96 31.67
CA ILE A 36 38.78 13.81 30.75
C ILE A 36 40.09 13.62 29.99
N PHE A 37 40.79 14.70 29.63
CA PHE A 37 42.06 14.65 28.91
C PHE A 37 43.22 14.12 29.76
N VAL A 38 43.10 14.17 31.09
CA VAL A 38 44.11 13.61 32.03
C VAL A 38 43.98 12.10 32.10
N HIS A 39 42.74 11.61 32.22
CA HIS A 39 42.46 10.19 32.40
C HIS A 39 42.33 9.42 31.08
N TYR A 40 41.96 10.12 30.00
CA TYR A 40 41.76 9.55 28.66
C TYR A 40 42.49 10.42 27.61
N PRO A 41 43.84 10.41 27.59
CA PRO A 41 44.62 11.28 26.72
C PRO A 41 44.44 10.99 25.22
N THR A 42 43.90 9.83 24.86
CA THR A 42 43.60 9.44 23.47
C THR A 42 42.19 9.84 23.03
N ALA A 43 41.39 10.45 23.92
CA ALA A 43 40.05 10.91 23.56
C ALA A 43 40.13 12.00 22.47
N ARG A 44 39.23 11.91 21.48
CA ARG A 44 39.13 12.87 20.37
C ARG A 44 37.76 13.53 20.31
N GLU A 45 36.72 12.76 20.63
CA GLU A 45 35.33 13.19 20.55
C GLU A 45 34.65 12.95 21.90
N VAL A 46 33.79 13.88 22.30
CA VAL A 46 33.01 13.80 23.55
C VAL A 46 31.55 14.10 23.24
N PHE A 47 30.66 13.22 23.68
CA PHE A 47 29.22 13.39 23.59
C PHE A 47 28.66 13.78 24.96
N VAL A 48 28.13 15.00 25.07
CA VAL A 48 27.51 15.54 26.29
C VAL A 48 26.00 15.38 26.18
N CYS A 49 25.44 14.41 26.91
CA CYS A 49 24.02 14.05 26.89
C CYS A 49 23.23 14.77 27.98
N SER A 50 23.20 16.10 27.95
CA SER A 50 22.38 16.91 28.87
C SER A 50 21.68 18.04 28.12
N SER A 51 20.48 18.38 28.57
CA SER A 51 19.70 19.52 28.08
C SER A 51 19.96 20.79 28.89
N ASP A 52 20.75 20.73 29.97
CA ASP A 52 21.02 21.89 30.81
C ASP A 52 22.09 22.80 30.20
N LYS A 53 21.79 24.10 30.17
CA LYS A 53 22.72 25.14 29.74
C LYS A 53 23.90 25.30 30.69
N VAL A 54 23.79 24.85 31.95
CA VAL A 54 24.90 24.89 32.93
C VAL A 54 26.16 24.19 32.38
N LEU A 55 25.99 23.16 31.55
CA LEU A 55 27.10 22.40 30.97
C LEU A 55 27.71 23.02 29.71
N THR A 56 27.24 24.20 29.28
CA THR A 56 27.86 24.95 28.17
C THR A 56 29.32 25.28 28.47
N HIS A 57 29.63 25.63 29.73
CA HIS A 57 31.00 25.92 30.14
C HIS A 57 31.90 24.69 30.03
N LEU A 58 31.40 23.51 30.42
CA LEU A 58 32.12 22.25 30.23
C LEU A 58 32.42 22.02 28.75
N CYS A 59 31.42 22.20 27.88
CA CYS A 59 31.58 22.02 26.44
C CYS A 59 32.68 22.94 25.89
N ASN A 60 32.68 24.22 26.26
CA ASN A 60 33.69 25.19 25.82
C ASN A 60 35.10 24.83 26.31
N THR A 61 35.23 24.38 27.57
CA THR A 61 36.51 23.93 28.13
C THR A 61 37.06 22.73 27.35
N LEU A 62 36.22 21.72 27.08
CA LEU A 62 36.60 20.54 26.31
C LEU A 62 37.05 20.89 24.89
N GLN A 63 36.34 21.81 24.22
CA GLN A 63 36.74 22.31 22.90
C GLN A 63 38.08 23.05 22.92
N THR A 64 38.32 23.87 23.96
CA THR A 64 39.59 24.60 24.12
C THR A 64 40.78 23.65 24.25
N HIS A 65 40.55 22.45 24.81
CA HIS A 65 41.54 21.37 24.88
C HIS A 65 41.62 20.52 23.60
N GLY A 66 41.00 20.95 22.49
CA GLY A 66 41.12 20.31 21.19
C GLY A 66 40.19 19.11 20.96
N LEU A 67 39.21 18.88 21.85
CA LEU A 67 38.22 17.82 21.67
C LEU A 67 37.06 18.28 20.80
N THR A 68 36.53 17.36 19.99
CA THR A 68 35.27 17.57 19.26
C THR A 68 34.11 17.26 20.17
N VAL A 69 33.36 18.30 20.55
CA VAL A 69 32.27 18.19 21.52
C VAL A 69 30.93 18.19 20.81
N TYR A 70 30.14 17.15 21.03
CA TYR A 70 28.79 17.00 20.54
C TYR A 70 27.79 17.09 21.69
N SER A 71 26.79 17.95 21.58
CA SER A 71 25.68 18.02 22.54
C SER A 71 24.53 17.13 22.05
N VAL A 72 24.14 16.15 22.86
CA VAL A 72 23.12 15.17 22.48
C VAL A 72 21.85 15.40 23.29
N CYS A 73 20.72 15.59 22.61
CA CYS A 73 19.42 15.67 23.25
C CYS A 73 18.42 14.68 22.64
N LYS A 74 17.66 14.01 23.50
CA LYS A 74 16.54 13.15 23.09
C LYS A 74 15.27 13.99 23.00
N GLN A 75 14.59 13.94 21.86
CA GLN A 75 13.28 14.55 21.64
C GLN A 75 12.31 13.49 21.12
N GLY A 76 11.54 12.89 22.02
CA GLY A 76 10.64 11.78 21.69
C GLY A 76 11.38 10.58 21.12
N SER A 77 11.06 10.22 19.86
CA SER A 77 11.66 9.10 19.11
C SER A 77 12.88 9.50 18.27
N LYS A 78 13.38 10.73 18.41
CA LYS A 78 14.55 11.26 17.70
C LYS A 78 15.63 11.69 18.69
N MET A 79 16.88 11.52 18.30
CA MET A 79 18.06 12.00 18.99
C MET A 79 18.72 13.06 18.11
N ARG A 80 18.95 14.25 18.66
CA ARG A 80 19.68 15.32 17.96
C ARG A 80 21.09 15.39 18.54
N VAL A 81 22.07 15.34 17.66
CA VAL A 81 23.50 15.47 17.96
C VAL A 81 23.94 16.78 17.35
N PHE A 82 24.25 17.76 18.20
CA PHE A 82 24.70 19.09 17.79
C PHE A 82 26.22 19.14 17.88
N ASN A 83 26.90 19.45 16.78
CA ASN A 83 28.34 19.64 16.77
C ASN A 83 28.64 21.09 17.18
N ASN A 84 29.26 21.25 18.36
CA ASN A 84 29.57 22.58 18.88
C ASN A 84 30.72 23.28 18.12
N GLN A 85 31.46 22.61 17.23
CA GLN A 85 32.55 23.22 16.46
C GLN A 85 32.06 23.97 15.22
N ASN A 86 31.10 23.40 14.49
CA ASN A 86 30.62 23.94 13.21
C ASN A 86 29.16 24.42 13.26
N GLY A 87 28.43 24.13 14.34
CA GLY A 87 27.02 24.50 14.49
C GLY A 87 26.04 23.60 13.74
N ASP A 88 26.50 22.47 13.20
CA ASP A 88 25.64 21.52 12.50
C ASP A 88 24.87 20.62 13.48
N TYR A 89 23.69 20.18 13.04
CA TYR A 89 22.90 19.18 13.75
C TYR A 89 22.72 17.92 12.90
N GLN A 90 22.92 16.77 13.52
CA GLN A 90 22.52 15.47 12.99
C GLN A 90 21.30 14.97 13.76
N ILE A 91 20.31 14.44 13.04
CA ILE A 91 19.09 13.90 13.65
C ILE A 91 19.05 12.40 13.37
N HIS A 92 19.13 11.62 14.44
CA HIS A 92 19.10 10.17 14.42
C HIS A 92 17.74 9.67 14.92
N SER A 93 17.18 8.63 14.29
CA SER A 93 15.97 7.98 14.82
C SER A 93 16.35 6.94 15.86
N LEU A 94 15.65 6.93 16.99
CA LEU A 94 15.78 5.92 18.04
C LEU A 94 14.84 4.73 17.83
N ILE A 95 14.00 4.79 16.80
CA ILE A 95 13.16 3.67 16.42
C ILE A 95 14.09 2.69 15.70
N PRO A 96 14.17 1.41 16.13
CA PRO A 96 14.90 0.40 15.40
C PRO A 96 14.47 0.48 13.94
N GLN A 97 15.42 0.72 13.04
CA GLN A 97 15.14 0.72 11.62
C GLN A 97 14.68 -0.69 11.32
N ALA A 98 13.40 -0.86 11.03
CA ALA A 98 12.83 -2.16 10.79
C ALA A 98 13.60 -2.78 9.60
N GLU A 99 14.24 -3.92 9.87
CA GLU A 99 15.01 -4.62 8.86
C GLU A 99 14.07 -5.00 7.72
N ILE A 100 14.54 -4.79 6.49
CA ILE A 100 13.74 -5.11 5.32
C ILE A 100 13.64 -6.64 5.27
N PRO A 101 12.43 -7.21 5.43
CA PRO A 101 12.26 -8.65 5.43
C PRO A 101 12.66 -9.22 4.07
N SER A 102 13.04 -10.49 4.03
CA SER A 102 13.22 -11.20 2.77
C SER A 102 11.92 -11.22 1.97
N LEU A 103 12.01 -11.48 0.66
CA LEU A 103 10.84 -11.53 -0.21
C LEU A 103 9.82 -12.59 0.24
N GLU A 104 10.29 -13.76 0.68
CA GLU A 104 9.42 -14.84 1.16
C GLU A 104 8.70 -14.45 2.45
N GLU A 105 9.41 -13.84 3.40
CA GLU A 105 8.84 -13.34 4.66
C GLU A 105 7.84 -12.22 4.39
N PHE A 106 8.14 -11.30 3.48
CA PHE A 106 7.24 -10.22 3.08
C PHE A 106 5.92 -10.79 2.53
N ILE A 107 5.99 -11.77 1.64
CA ILE A 107 4.81 -12.41 1.05
C ILE A 107 4.00 -13.13 2.14
N ALA A 108 4.66 -13.89 3.03
CA ALA A 108 3.98 -14.56 4.13
C ALA A 108 3.31 -13.58 5.11
N GLN A 109 3.96 -12.46 5.43
CA GLN A 109 3.41 -11.40 6.29
C GLN A 109 2.15 -10.76 5.68
N ILE A 110 2.15 -10.51 4.37
CA ILE A 110 1.00 -9.97 3.65
C ILE A 110 -0.15 -10.99 3.62
N GLN A 111 0.14 -12.27 3.40
CA GLN A 111 -0.87 -13.33 3.45
C GLN A 111 -1.51 -13.46 4.83
N ASP A 112 -0.72 -13.41 5.91
CA ASP A 112 -1.21 -13.41 7.29
C ASP A 112 -2.12 -12.21 7.58
N LEU A 113 -1.73 -11.01 7.12
CA LEU A 113 -2.54 -9.80 7.28
C LEU A 113 -3.87 -9.89 6.53
N ILE A 114 -3.86 -10.37 5.29
CA ILE A 114 -5.09 -10.53 4.49
C ILE A 114 -6.01 -11.56 5.15
N THR A 115 -5.48 -12.71 5.55
CA THR A 115 -6.27 -13.78 6.20
C THR A 115 -6.93 -13.29 7.49
N LYS A 116 -6.19 -12.52 8.30
CA LYS A 116 -6.72 -11.96 9.57
C LYS A 116 -7.82 -10.96 9.33
N GLU A 117 -7.65 -10.07 8.36
CA GLU A 117 -8.66 -9.07 8.01
C GLU A 117 -9.91 -9.68 7.38
N GLN A 118 -9.77 -10.70 6.53
CA GLN A 118 -10.89 -11.43 5.95
C GLN A 118 -11.75 -12.11 7.03
N LYS A 119 -11.12 -12.73 8.03
CA LYS A 119 -11.81 -13.32 9.19
C LYS A 119 -12.54 -12.29 10.04
N ASN A 120 -11.92 -11.12 10.27
CA ASN A 120 -12.50 -10.09 11.13
C ASN A 120 -13.68 -9.36 10.50
N HIS A 121 -13.70 -9.19 9.18
CA HIS A 121 -14.69 -8.35 8.50
C HIS A 121 -15.67 -9.11 7.60
N GLN A 122 -15.56 -10.44 7.50
CA GLN A 122 -16.33 -11.29 6.56
C GLN A 122 -16.33 -10.75 5.12
N ASN A 123 -15.29 -9.99 4.75
CA ASN A 123 -15.14 -9.42 3.43
C ASN A 123 -13.83 -9.92 2.85
N HIS A 124 -13.95 -10.63 1.73
CA HIS A 124 -12.83 -11.23 1.02
C HIS A 124 -11.95 -10.18 0.34
N TRP A 125 -12.50 -9.00 0.01
CA TRP A 125 -11.79 -7.94 -0.70
C TRP A 125 -11.24 -6.88 0.25
N ILE A 126 -9.91 -6.75 0.30
CA ILE A 126 -9.24 -5.76 1.13
C ILE A 126 -8.67 -4.65 0.25
N LYS A 127 -8.96 -3.40 0.60
CA LYS A 127 -8.35 -2.23 -0.05
C LYS A 127 -6.84 -2.19 0.20
N LEU A 128 -6.05 -1.92 -0.84
CA LEU A 128 -4.59 -1.79 -0.75
C LEU A 128 -4.17 -0.68 0.22
N SER A 129 -4.93 0.41 0.33
CA SER A 129 -4.69 1.47 1.31
C SER A 129 -4.75 0.95 2.75
N LYS A 130 -5.79 0.16 3.06
CA LYS A 130 -6.00 -0.47 4.36
C LYS A 130 -4.90 -1.49 4.65
N LEU A 131 -4.56 -2.33 3.67
CA LEU A 131 -3.47 -3.30 3.79
C LEU A 131 -2.12 -2.60 4.04
N SER A 132 -1.83 -1.51 3.32
CA SER A 132 -0.62 -0.72 3.54
C SER A 132 -0.58 -0.07 4.92
N GLN A 133 -1.72 0.38 5.44
CA GLN A 133 -1.81 0.95 6.78
C GLN A 133 -1.60 -0.12 7.85
N LEU A 134 -2.22 -1.30 7.70
CA LEU A 134 -2.04 -2.43 8.62
C LEU A 134 -0.59 -2.92 8.64
N TYR A 135 0.04 -3.01 7.47
CA TYR A 135 1.45 -3.40 7.36
C TYR A 135 2.36 -2.37 8.05
N LYS A 136 2.13 -1.07 7.81
CA LYS A 136 2.86 0.03 8.48
C LYS A 136 2.68 0.00 9.99
N ASN A 137 1.47 -0.23 10.48
CA ASN A 137 1.20 -0.24 11.91
C ASN A 137 1.83 -1.45 12.61
N LYS A 138 1.88 -2.60 11.96
CA LYS A 138 2.39 -3.84 12.55
C LYS A 138 3.92 -3.96 12.49
N TYR A 139 4.54 -3.51 11.39
CA TYR A 139 5.97 -3.73 11.12
C TYR A 139 6.79 -2.44 11.09
N ASN A 140 6.15 -1.28 11.26
CA ASN A 140 6.79 0.04 11.12
C ASN A 140 7.52 0.25 9.77
N LEU A 141 7.12 -0.50 8.74
CA LEU A 141 7.60 -0.44 7.36
C LEU A 141 6.42 -0.20 6.43
N THR A 142 6.64 0.56 5.37
CA THR A 142 5.65 0.67 4.29
C THR A 142 5.89 -0.42 3.25
N ILE A 143 4.81 -0.91 2.64
CA ILE A 143 4.90 -1.85 1.52
C ILE A 143 5.80 -1.27 0.42
N THR A 144 5.66 0.02 0.10
CA THR A 144 6.50 0.69 -0.89
C THR A 144 7.99 0.65 -0.55
N GLN A 145 8.39 0.78 0.72
CA GLN A 145 9.80 0.68 1.12
C GLN A 145 10.35 -0.73 0.88
N VAL A 146 9.59 -1.75 1.25
CA VAL A 146 9.99 -3.16 1.03
C VAL A 146 10.07 -3.46 -0.47
N VAL A 147 9.08 -3.02 -1.24
CA VAL A 147 9.03 -3.20 -2.70
C VAL A 147 10.18 -2.46 -3.40
N THR A 148 10.49 -1.22 -3.02
CA THR A 148 11.57 -0.46 -3.65
C THR A 148 12.93 -1.12 -3.41
N SER A 149 13.10 -1.79 -2.25
CA SER A 149 14.34 -2.49 -1.92
C SER A 149 14.52 -3.80 -2.68
N HIS A 150 13.45 -4.57 -2.90
CA HIS A 150 13.52 -5.86 -3.61
C HIS A 150 13.30 -5.73 -5.12
N PHE A 151 12.59 -4.70 -5.55
CA PHE A 151 12.21 -4.44 -6.93
C PHE A 151 12.37 -2.94 -7.28
N PRO A 152 13.59 -2.49 -7.59
CA PRO A 152 13.82 -1.09 -7.94
C PRO A 152 12.97 -0.68 -9.15
N GLY A 153 12.24 0.43 -9.02
CA GLY A 153 11.38 0.99 -10.07
C GLY A 153 9.94 0.45 -10.11
N LYS A 154 9.59 -0.56 -9.31
CA LYS A 154 8.22 -1.09 -9.21
C LYS A 154 7.42 -0.39 -8.11
N ARG A 155 6.12 -0.25 -8.33
CA ARG A 155 5.15 0.26 -7.34
C ARG A 155 4.60 -0.89 -6.51
N ALA A 156 4.07 -0.56 -5.33
CA ALA A 156 3.45 -1.55 -4.43
C ALA A 156 2.44 -2.47 -5.12
N ARG A 157 1.65 -1.95 -6.08
CA ARG A 157 0.68 -2.74 -6.84
C ARG A 157 1.32 -3.80 -7.75
N ASP A 158 2.50 -3.52 -8.29
CA ASP A 158 3.12 -4.34 -9.33
C ASP A 158 3.60 -5.67 -8.73
N VAL A 159 3.96 -5.67 -7.44
CA VAL A 159 4.31 -6.91 -6.71
C VAL A 159 3.13 -7.86 -6.59
N PHE A 160 1.90 -7.37 -6.44
CA PHE A 160 0.73 -8.24 -6.39
C PHE A 160 0.41 -8.86 -7.76
N LEU A 161 0.78 -8.18 -8.85
CA LEU A 161 0.63 -8.68 -10.22
C LEU A 161 1.69 -9.74 -10.57
N GLU A 162 2.84 -9.72 -9.91
CA GLU A 162 3.93 -10.69 -10.12
C GLU A 162 3.72 -12.03 -9.40
N TYR A 163 2.77 -12.09 -8.47
CA TYR A 163 2.39 -13.31 -7.75
C TYR A 163 0.92 -13.67 -7.97
N PRO A 164 0.47 -13.92 -9.22
CA PRO A 164 -0.93 -14.21 -9.55
C PRO A 164 -1.42 -15.54 -8.95
N THR A 165 -0.50 -16.44 -8.60
CA THR A 165 -0.80 -17.70 -7.91
C THR A 165 -1.11 -17.54 -6.43
N LYS A 166 -0.83 -16.36 -5.85
CA LYS A 166 -1.02 -16.07 -4.42
C LYS A 166 -2.01 -14.93 -4.18
N PHE A 167 -2.06 -13.93 -5.07
CA PHE A 167 -2.89 -12.73 -4.92
C PHE A 167 -3.78 -12.51 -6.15
N VAL A 168 -4.99 -12.02 -5.90
CA VAL A 168 -5.90 -11.51 -6.93
C VAL A 168 -6.10 -10.03 -6.68
N THR A 169 -5.80 -9.23 -7.69
CA THR A 169 -6.02 -7.78 -7.67
C THR A 169 -7.25 -7.42 -8.49
N HIS A 170 -8.16 -6.63 -7.94
CA HIS A 170 -9.30 -6.07 -8.64
C HIS A 170 -9.24 -4.55 -8.57
N GLN A 171 -9.22 -3.89 -9.72
CA GLN A 171 -9.28 -2.43 -9.83
C GLN A 171 -10.46 -2.05 -10.74
N PRO A 172 -11.56 -1.50 -10.19
CA PRO A 172 -12.77 -1.22 -10.98
C PRO A 172 -12.57 -0.18 -12.10
N LEU A 173 -11.68 0.80 -11.89
CA LEU A 173 -11.33 1.88 -12.82
C LEU A 173 -9.84 2.22 -12.64
N GLU A 174 -9.12 2.68 -13.67
CA GLU A 174 -7.67 2.96 -13.59
C GLU A 174 -7.25 3.97 -12.50
N GLN A 175 -8.19 4.81 -12.05
CA GLN A 175 -8.00 5.79 -10.97
C GLN A 175 -8.62 5.38 -9.63
N SER A 176 -9.28 4.22 -9.58
CA SER A 176 -9.92 3.72 -8.36
C SER A 176 -8.98 2.90 -7.50
N GLU A 177 -9.37 2.76 -6.24
CA GLU A 177 -8.68 2.00 -5.23
C GLU A 177 -8.54 0.51 -5.62
N ILE A 178 -7.36 -0.05 -5.37
CA ILE A 178 -7.04 -1.46 -5.69
C ILE A 178 -7.51 -2.34 -4.54
N TYR A 179 -8.25 -3.39 -4.86
CA TYR A 179 -8.69 -4.42 -3.93
C TYR A 179 -7.85 -5.69 -4.12
N ILE A 180 -7.48 -6.33 -3.02
CA ILE A 180 -6.60 -7.49 -2.98
C ILE A 180 -7.29 -8.59 -2.17
N THR A 181 -7.27 -9.80 -2.70
CA THR A 181 -7.65 -11.03 -1.99
C THR A 181 -6.62 -12.12 -2.25
N LEU A 182 -6.61 -13.16 -1.42
CA LEU A 182 -5.79 -14.35 -1.64
C LEU A 182 -6.43 -15.27 -2.68
N PHE A 183 -5.58 -15.92 -3.48
CA PHE A 183 -6.00 -17.02 -4.34
C PHE A 183 -6.13 -18.29 -3.49
N THR A 184 -7.24 -18.41 -2.80
CA THR A 184 -7.67 -19.62 -2.09
C THR A 184 -8.95 -20.11 -2.75
N GLN A 185 -9.05 -21.41 -3.05
CA GLN A 185 -10.35 -22.03 -3.31
C GLN A 185 -11.28 -21.64 -2.16
N LEU A 186 -12.36 -20.91 -2.47
CA LEU A 186 -13.38 -20.58 -1.48
C LEU A 186 -13.78 -21.89 -0.78
N PRO A 187 -13.73 -21.98 0.56
CA PRO A 187 -14.52 -22.98 1.24
C PRO A 187 -15.97 -22.69 0.88
N ALA A 188 -16.65 -23.70 0.33
CA ALA A 188 -18.08 -23.65 0.11
C ALA A 188 -18.76 -23.51 1.48
N GLU A 189 -19.05 -22.28 1.90
CA GLU A 189 -19.92 -22.06 3.05
C GLU A 189 -21.38 -22.15 2.59
N SER A 190 -21.90 -23.35 2.78
CA SER A 190 -23.22 -23.61 3.37
C SER A 190 -24.45 -23.04 2.64
N ALA A 191 -24.91 -23.77 1.61
CA ALA A 191 -26.33 -23.86 1.31
C ALA A 191 -26.81 -25.26 1.75
N THR A 192 -27.40 -25.34 2.93
CA THR A 192 -28.12 -26.53 3.40
C THR A 192 -29.48 -26.62 2.70
N ASP A 193 -29.82 -27.85 2.32
CA ASP A 193 -31.15 -28.41 2.05
C ASP A 193 -31.94 -27.94 0.81
N ALA A 194 -31.88 -28.74 -0.27
CA ALA A 194 -32.94 -29.74 -0.55
C ALA A 194 -32.69 -30.45 -1.89
N SER A 195 -33.02 -31.74 -1.90
CA SER A 195 -32.67 -32.77 -2.86
C SER A 195 -33.27 -32.64 -4.28
N SER A 196 -32.59 -33.30 -5.22
CA SER A 196 -33.05 -33.94 -6.49
C SER A 196 -32.54 -33.28 -7.80
N PRO A 197 -32.43 -34.03 -8.93
CA PRO A 197 -31.22 -34.71 -9.41
C PRO A 197 -30.61 -34.05 -10.66
N PRO A 198 -29.43 -34.51 -11.14
CA PRO A 198 -28.70 -33.86 -12.22
C PRO A 198 -29.42 -34.08 -13.56
N THR A 199 -29.79 -32.99 -14.22
CA THR A 199 -30.15 -33.05 -15.65
C THR A 199 -29.09 -32.29 -16.42
N GLU A 200 -28.34 -33.07 -17.19
CA GLU A 200 -27.45 -32.63 -18.26
C GLU A 200 -28.09 -31.49 -19.05
N VAL A 201 -27.45 -30.33 -19.06
CA VAL A 201 -27.65 -29.35 -20.12
C VAL A 201 -26.28 -29.12 -20.72
N THR A 202 -26.05 -29.94 -21.74
CA THR A 202 -25.23 -29.72 -22.92
C THR A 202 -24.43 -28.43 -22.85
N VAL A 203 -23.12 -28.58 -22.67
CA VAL A 203 -22.11 -27.57 -22.98
C VAL A 203 -22.27 -27.24 -24.48
N GLN A 204 -23.10 -26.25 -24.79
CA GLN A 204 -23.00 -25.53 -26.04
C GLN A 204 -21.88 -24.52 -25.89
N ASP A 205 -20.70 -25.03 -26.18
CA ASP A 205 -19.63 -24.31 -26.81
C ASP A 205 -20.20 -23.33 -27.84
N THR A 206 -20.22 -22.05 -27.51
CA THR A 206 -20.40 -20.97 -28.48
C THR A 206 -19.28 -19.98 -28.29
N ALA A 207 -18.17 -20.35 -28.91
CA ALA A 207 -17.23 -19.50 -29.62
C ALA A 207 -16.92 -18.15 -28.97
N SER A 208 -15.63 -17.98 -28.62
CA SER A 208 -14.96 -16.69 -28.59
C SER A 208 -15.36 -15.88 -29.83
N SER A 209 -16.39 -15.05 -29.71
CA SER A 209 -16.94 -14.30 -30.83
C SER A 209 -16.04 -13.10 -31.01
N GLN A 210 -14.91 -13.32 -31.68
CA GLN A 210 -14.01 -12.27 -32.09
C GLN A 210 -14.80 -11.36 -33.04
N ILE A 211 -15.02 -10.10 -32.64
CA ILE A 211 -15.83 -9.16 -33.40
C ILE A 211 -15.01 -8.69 -34.60
N ASN A 212 -15.25 -9.29 -35.77
CA ASN A 212 -14.45 -9.08 -36.97
C ASN A 212 -15.16 -8.24 -38.05
N SER A 213 -16.46 -7.96 -37.87
CA SER A 213 -17.25 -7.17 -38.81
C SER A 213 -18.21 -6.21 -38.11
N ARG A 214 -18.76 -5.26 -38.88
CA ARG A 214 -19.81 -4.36 -38.40
C ARG A 214 -21.06 -5.12 -37.95
N THR A 215 -21.45 -6.16 -38.67
CA THR A 215 -22.63 -6.97 -38.34
C THR A 215 -22.41 -7.75 -37.04
N ASP A 216 -21.20 -8.27 -36.81
CA ASP A 216 -20.87 -8.94 -35.55
C ASP A 216 -20.93 -7.96 -34.37
N LEU A 217 -20.44 -6.73 -34.57
CA LEU A 217 -20.52 -5.68 -33.56
C LEU A 217 -21.98 -5.35 -33.20
N GLU A 218 -22.82 -5.18 -34.22
CA GLU A 218 -24.25 -4.90 -34.04
C GLU A 218 -24.96 -6.07 -33.32
N GLN A 219 -24.69 -7.32 -33.71
CA GLN A 219 -25.26 -8.50 -33.05
C GLN A 219 -24.81 -8.65 -31.59
N SER A 220 -23.53 -8.42 -31.30
CA SER A 220 -22.99 -8.45 -29.94
C SER A 220 -23.67 -7.39 -29.06
N ILE A 221 -23.90 -6.19 -29.59
CA ILE A 221 -24.62 -5.13 -28.87
C ILE A 221 -26.08 -5.54 -28.64
N VAL A 222 -26.76 -6.11 -29.63
CA VAL A 222 -28.16 -6.59 -29.49
C VAL A 222 -28.26 -7.67 -28.41
N LYS A 223 -27.32 -8.63 -28.37
CA LYS A 223 -27.27 -9.67 -27.32
C LYS A 223 -27.11 -9.07 -25.92
N ILE A 224 -26.29 -8.04 -25.78
CA ILE A 224 -26.10 -7.33 -24.51
C ILE A 224 -27.39 -6.61 -24.09
N VAL A 225 -28.03 -5.89 -25.02
CA VAL A 225 -29.29 -5.21 -24.72
C VAL A 225 -30.39 -6.22 -24.36
N GLN A 226 -30.45 -7.37 -25.04
CA GLN A 226 -31.35 -8.49 -24.69
C GLN A 226 -31.09 -9.02 -23.28
N SER A 227 -29.83 -9.28 -22.93
CA SER A 227 -29.46 -9.75 -21.59
C SER A 227 -29.82 -8.73 -20.51
N LEU A 228 -29.56 -7.45 -20.74
CA LEU A 228 -29.85 -6.39 -19.77
C LEU A 228 -31.35 -6.06 -19.66
N THR A 229 -32.16 -6.36 -20.68
CA THR A 229 -33.62 -6.18 -20.68
C THR A 229 -34.39 -7.48 -20.40
N ALA A 230 -33.72 -8.61 -20.14
CA ALA A 230 -34.37 -9.92 -19.97
C ALA A 230 -35.45 -9.95 -18.87
N GLN A 231 -35.26 -9.18 -17.80
CA GLN A 231 -36.21 -9.06 -16.68
C GLN A 231 -37.24 -7.94 -16.86
N SER A 232 -37.10 -7.10 -17.89
CA SER A 232 -37.99 -5.98 -18.19
C SER A 232 -37.96 -5.65 -19.69
N PRO A 233 -38.63 -6.45 -20.53
CA PRO A 233 -38.66 -6.25 -21.98
C PRO A 233 -39.19 -4.86 -22.34
N GLY A 234 -38.52 -4.16 -23.26
CA GLY A 234 -38.90 -2.81 -23.68
C GLY A 234 -38.42 -1.67 -22.76
N SER A 235 -37.68 -1.97 -21.70
CA SER A 235 -37.03 -0.93 -20.88
C SER A 235 -35.88 -0.27 -21.64
N TYR A 236 -35.81 1.07 -21.54
CA TYR A 236 -34.73 1.86 -22.13
C TYR A 236 -33.52 1.89 -21.20
N ILE A 237 -32.36 1.50 -21.73
CA ILE A 237 -31.10 1.41 -20.98
C ILE A 237 -30.14 2.49 -21.48
N ASP A 238 -29.40 3.11 -20.57
CA ASP A 238 -28.34 4.06 -20.94
C ASP A 238 -27.27 3.38 -21.82
N ILE A 239 -26.91 4.00 -22.95
CA ILE A 239 -25.89 3.48 -23.87
C ILE A 239 -24.53 3.30 -23.18
N SER A 240 -24.27 4.01 -22.10
CA SER A 240 -23.07 3.90 -21.26
C SER A 240 -23.04 2.57 -20.50
N ARG A 241 -24.21 2.10 -20.04
CA ARG A 241 -24.35 0.79 -19.38
C ARG A 241 -24.13 -0.35 -20.38
N VAL A 242 -24.66 -0.20 -21.60
CA VAL A 242 -24.40 -1.14 -22.71
C VAL A 242 -22.92 -1.15 -23.08
N GLY A 243 -22.26 0.01 -23.15
CA GLY A 243 -20.83 0.10 -23.41
C GLY A 243 -19.96 -0.51 -22.30
N GLY A 244 -20.36 -0.36 -21.03
CA GLY A 244 -19.69 -0.99 -19.90
C GLY A 244 -19.79 -2.52 -19.94
N GLU A 245 -20.99 -3.04 -20.24
CA GLU A 245 -21.23 -4.47 -20.37
C GLU A 245 -20.49 -5.06 -21.58
N PHE A 246 -20.42 -4.34 -22.70
CA PHE A 246 -19.62 -4.71 -23.86
C PHE A 246 -18.14 -4.80 -23.52
N LYS A 247 -17.57 -3.81 -22.81
CA LYS A 247 -16.17 -3.86 -22.37
C LYS A 247 -15.90 -5.02 -21.42
N ARG A 248 -16.87 -5.35 -20.55
CA ARG A 248 -16.80 -6.51 -19.65
C ARG A 248 -16.74 -7.83 -20.43
N GLN A 249 -17.55 -7.99 -21.47
CA GLN A 249 -17.65 -9.23 -22.25
C GLN A 249 -16.51 -9.41 -23.27
N TYR A 250 -16.06 -8.32 -23.91
CA TYR A 250 -15.13 -8.38 -25.03
C TYR A 250 -13.75 -7.78 -24.74
N GLY A 251 -13.52 -7.24 -23.54
CA GLY A 251 -12.23 -6.68 -23.12
C GLY A 251 -11.86 -5.32 -23.74
N GLN A 252 -12.64 -4.85 -24.71
CA GLN A 252 -12.45 -3.59 -25.44
C GLN A 252 -13.75 -2.78 -25.49
N THR A 253 -13.65 -1.47 -25.55
CA THR A 253 -14.79 -0.57 -25.70
C THR A 253 -15.34 -0.61 -27.13
N ILE A 254 -16.62 -0.27 -27.28
CA ILE A 254 -17.27 -0.21 -28.59
C ILE A 254 -16.54 0.78 -29.51
N ASN A 255 -16.05 1.91 -28.99
CA ASN A 255 -15.29 2.88 -29.79
C ASN A 255 -13.92 2.33 -30.24
N GLU A 256 -13.23 1.55 -29.41
CA GLU A 256 -11.99 0.86 -29.80
C GLU A 256 -12.27 -0.18 -30.88
N THR A 257 -13.36 -0.95 -30.77
CA THR A 257 -13.77 -1.91 -31.81
C THR A 257 -14.16 -1.21 -33.11
N ILE A 258 -14.87 -0.08 -33.06
CA ILE A 258 -15.19 0.76 -34.23
C ILE A 258 -13.91 1.25 -34.92
N ALA A 259 -12.94 1.73 -34.14
CA ALA A 259 -11.66 2.20 -34.65
C ALA A 259 -10.85 1.06 -35.27
N TRP A 260 -10.85 -0.12 -34.63
CA TRP A 260 -10.17 -1.32 -35.13
C TRP A 260 -10.80 -1.83 -36.44
N LEU A 261 -12.14 -1.80 -36.54
CA LEU A 261 -12.89 -2.11 -37.77
C LEU A 261 -12.81 -1.00 -38.84
N GLN A 262 -12.09 0.10 -38.58
CA GLN A 262 -11.97 1.29 -39.44
C GLN A 262 -13.32 1.91 -39.84
N LEU A 263 -14.34 1.75 -39.00
CA LEU A 263 -15.66 2.30 -39.21
C LEU A 263 -15.65 3.78 -38.85
N LYS A 264 -15.73 4.68 -39.85
CA LYS A 264 -15.75 6.14 -39.66
C LYS A 264 -17.11 6.65 -39.15
N VAL A 265 -17.72 5.96 -38.20
CA VAL A 265 -19.03 6.26 -37.61
C VAL A 265 -18.95 6.24 -36.09
N LYS A 266 -19.80 7.02 -35.42
CA LYS A 266 -19.83 7.08 -33.95
C LYS A 266 -20.70 5.96 -33.39
N TYR A 267 -20.43 5.56 -32.15
CA TYR A 267 -21.22 4.55 -31.42
C TYR A 267 -22.74 4.79 -31.50
N VAL A 268 -23.19 6.02 -31.26
CA VAL A 268 -24.63 6.38 -31.34
C VAL A 268 -25.20 6.16 -32.74
N THR A 269 -24.42 6.45 -33.78
CA THR A 269 -24.81 6.24 -35.18
C THR A 269 -24.97 4.75 -35.50
N ILE A 270 -24.11 3.88 -34.94
CA ILE A 270 -24.25 2.43 -35.09
C ILE A 270 -25.55 1.94 -34.46
N LEU A 271 -25.86 2.40 -33.24
CA LEU A 271 -27.10 2.07 -32.55
C LEU A 271 -28.34 2.55 -33.32
N GLN A 272 -28.28 3.74 -33.93
CA GLN A 272 -29.37 4.30 -34.73
C GLN A 272 -29.55 3.59 -36.09
N SER A 273 -28.47 3.03 -36.65
CA SER A 273 -28.53 2.27 -37.91
C SER A 273 -28.97 0.81 -37.73
N CYS A 274 -29.00 0.30 -36.49
CA CYS A 274 -29.37 -1.08 -36.20
C CYS A 274 -30.90 -1.21 -36.12
N SER A 275 -31.51 -1.95 -37.04
CA SER A 275 -32.97 -2.12 -37.11
C SER A 275 -33.59 -2.81 -35.89
N ALA A 276 -32.79 -3.60 -35.15
CA ALA A 276 -33.19 -4.30 -33.94
C ALA A 276 -33.20 -3.42 -32.68
N LEU A 277 -32.72 -2.17 -32.76
CA LEU A 277 -32.57 -1.27 -31.62
C LEU A 277 -33.33 0.04 -31.84
N GLN A 278 -33.94 0.55 -30.79
CA GLN A 278 -34.57 1.87 -30.79
C GLN A 278 -33.81 2.79 -29.84
N VAL A 279 -33.24 3.87 -30.38
CA VAL A 279 -32.51 4.88 -29.61
C VAL A 279 -33.40 6.08 -29.35
N LYS A 280 -33.47 6.53 -28.09
CA LYS A 280 -34.11 7.78 -27.69
C LYS A 280 -33.10 8.69 -27.02
N GLN A 281 -33.24 10.00 -27.25
CA GLN A 281 -32.46 11.01 -26.54
C GLN A 281 -33.37 11.72 -25.54
N LYS A 282 -33.00 11.70 -24.26
CA LYS A 282 -33.69 12.45 -23.20
C LYS A 282 -32.69 13.43 -22.59
N GLY A 283 -32.68 14.66 -23.10
CA GLY A 283 -31.69 15.68 -22.73
C GLY A 283 -30.29 15.36 -23.26
N LYS A 284 -29.30 15.26 -22.37
CA LYS A 284 -27.90 14.92 -22.74
C LYS A 284 -27.63 13.41 -22.76
N VAL A 285 -28.59 12.58 -22.37
CA VAL A 285 -28.42 11.12 -22.23
C VAL A 285 -29.13 10.40 -23.37
N HIS A 286 -28.42 9.46 -24.00
CA HIS A 286 -28.97 8.56 -25.00
C HIS A 286 -29.31 7.24 -24.33
N THR A 287 -30.50 6.73 -24.60
CA THR A 287 -30.97 5.43 -24.12
C THR A 287 -31.36 4.55 -25.30
N VAL A 288 -31.21 3.24 -25.14
CA VAL A 288 -31.46 2.23 -26.16
C VAL A 288 -32.33 1.11 -25.59
N ALA A 289 -33.29 0.65 -26.38
CA ALA A 289 -34.12 -0.51 -26.10
C ALA A 289 -34.18 -1.43 -27.33
N LEU A 290 -34.67 -2.65 -27.17
CA LEU A 290 -34.99 -3.52 -28.30
C LEU A 290 -36.18 -2.94 -29.06
N ASN A 291 -36.06 -2.91 -30.38
CA ASN A 291 -37.16 -2.54 -31.26
C ASN A 291 -38.08 -3.75 -31.41
N ASN A 292 -39.12 -3.83 -30.58
CA ASN A 292 -40.20 -4.79 -30.77
C ASN A 292 -41.09 -4.22 -31.89
N GLY A 293 -40.82 -4.64 -33.13
CA GLY A 293 -41.68 -4.37 -34.27
C GLY A 293 -43.08 -4.94 -34.09
#